data_AF-A0A813HJM3-F1
#
_entry.id   AF-A0A813HJM3-F1
#
_cell.length_a   1.000
_cell.length_b   1.000
_cell.length_c   1.000
_cell.angle_alpha   90.00
_cell.angle_beta   90.00
_cell.angle_gamma   90.00
#
_symmetry.space_group_name_H-M   'P 1'
#
loop_
_entity.id
_entity.type
_entity.pdbx_description
1 polymer ?
#
loop_
_entity_poly.entity_id
_entity_poly.type
_entity_poly.pdbx_seq_one_letter_code
_entity_poly.pdbx_strand_id
1 'polypeptide(L)'
;MSDEQPPLKEAAGGGQGTAIQDDTSRLVVQRLKGLYMDRLRPIELESHFGHFNTAALTASELEARPQVLLVGQYSTGKTSLIKWVTGIESNFFDIRPQPSTDKFMAVVHGDEEKVINGDAATCLPELPYSGLSRFGSTFLSKFQVLVQPADILKQITFVDTPGVLSGDKQRISRGYDFKEVCKWLASRCDLILLLFDAHKLDISDEFKEVIEGMKGEGDKCRCVLNKADEIDGENLVK
;
A
#
# COMPACT_ATOMS: atom_id res chain seq x y z
N MET A 1 -11.61 42.90 -0.57
CA MET A 1 -12.86 42.12 -0.71
C MET A 1 -12.49 40.72 -0.30
N SER A 2 -12.96 40.34 0.89
CA SER A 2 -12.71 39.09 1.57
C SER A 2 -13.73 38.06 1.08
N ASP A 3 -13.28 37.08 0.30
CA ASP A 3 -14.10 35.92 -0.07
C ASP A 3 -13.98 34.86 1.02
N GLU A 4 -15.03 34.79 1.83
CA GLU A 4 -15.27 33.80 2.87
C GLU A 4 -15.81 32.52 2.19
N GLN A 5 -15.03 31.43 2.21
CA GLN A 5 -15.52 30.12 1.80
C GLN A 5 -16.56 29.61 2.81
N PRO A 6 -17.70 29.04 2.37
CA PRO A 6 -18.68 28.49 3.30
C PRO A 6 -18.18 27.16 3.89
N PRO A 7 -18.50 26.83 5.15
CA PRO A 7 -18.10 25.57 5.75
C PRO A 7 -18.88 24.40 5.13
N LEU A 8 -18.18 23.29 4.91
CA LEU A 8 -18.80 22.00 4.54
C LEU A 8 -19.81 21.61 5.62
N LYS A 9 -21.07 21.38 5.21
CA LYS A 9 -22.09 20.76 6.05
C LYS A 9 -21.70 19.32 6.36
N GLU A 10 -21.52 19.00 7.64
CA GLU A 10 -21.54 17.64 8.13
C GLU A 10 -22.92 17.02 7.87
N ALA A 11 -22.95 16.01 7.00
CA ALA A 11 -24.11 15.14 6.85
C ALA A 11 -24.09 14.08 7.98
N ALA A 12 -24.62 14.46 9.14
CA ALA A 12 -24.92 13.51 10.22
C ALA A 12 -26.15 12.66 9.84
N GLY A 13 -25.92 11.40 9.43
CA GLY A 13 -26.99 10.45 9.15
C GLY A 13 -26.50 9.13 8.58
N GLY A 14 -25.85 8.28 9.39
CA GLY A 14 -25.35 6.99 8.89
C GLY A 14 -24.99 5.92 9.94
N GLY A 15 -25.48 6.01 11.18
CA GLY A 15 -24.96 5.19 12.30
C GLY A 15 -25.52 3.76 12.45
N GLN A 16 -26.64 3.40 11.80
CA GLN A 16 -27.29 2.09 12.02
C GLN A 16 -27.07 1.07 10.88
N GLY A 17 -26.85 1.52 9.64
CA GLY A 17 -26.63 0.63 8.50
C GLY A 17 -25.21 0.07 8.40
N THR A 18 -24.21 0.84 8.82
CA THR A 18 -22.78 0.49 8.80
C THR A 18 -22.41 -0.56 9.85
N ALA A 19 -22.95 -0.48 11.07
CA ALA A 19 -22.65 -1.42 12.14
C ALA A 19 -23.13 -2.87 11.84
N ILE A 20 -24.31 -3.02 11.24
CA ILE A 20 -24.88 -4.34 10.90
C ILE A 20 -24.11 -4.99 9.72
N GLN A 21 -23.65 -4.17 8.77
CA GLN A 21 -22.81 -4.61 7.66
C GLN A 21 -21.42 -5.05 8.13
N ASP A 22 -20.85 -4.35 9.11
CA ASP A 22 -19.54 -4.66 9.69
C ASP A 22 -19.55 -5.99 10.45
N ASP A 23 -20.58 -6.24 11.27
CA ASP A 23 -20.75 -7.50 12.01
C ASP A 23 -20.92 -8.72 11.09
N THR A 24 -21.68 -8.57 10.00
CA THR A 24 -21.87 -9.65 9.01
C THR A 24 -20.58 -9.94 8.26
N SER A 25 -19.84 -8.89 7.85
CA SER A 25 -18.57 -9.02 7.14
C SER A 25 -17.53 -9.72 8.00
N ARG A 26 -17.43 -9.35 9.28
CA ARG A 26 -16.54 -9.98 10.25
C ARG A 26 -16.84 -11.47 10.43
N LEU A 27 -18.11 -11.85 10.52
CA LEU A 27 -18.50 -13.25 10.64
C LEU A 27 -18.11 -14.06 9.39
N VAL A 28 -18.28 -13.49 8.20
CA VAL A 28 -17.89 -14.13 6.94
C VAL A 28 -16.38 -14.33 6.89
N VAL A 29 -15.58 -13.31 7.21
CA VAL A 29 -14.11 -13.39 7.25
C VAL A 29 -13.66 -14.47 8.24
N GLN A 30 -14.25 -14.54 9.43
CA GLN A 30 -13.94 -15.60 10.41
C GLN A 30 -14.22 -17.01 9.88
N ARG A 31 -15.35 -17.20 9.17
CA ARG A 31 -15.68 -18.49 8.55
C ARG A 31 -14.72 -18.86 7.42
N LEU A 32 -14.38 -17.90 6.57
CA LEU A 32 -13.39 -18.09 5.50
C LEU A 32 -12.02 -18.43 6.07
N LYS A 33 -11.60 -17.75 7.14
CA LYS A 33 -10.37 -18.05 7.87
C LYS A 33 -10.38 -19.48 8.40
N GLY A 34 -11.46 -19.92 9.05
CA GLY A 34 -11.60 -21.29 9.52
C GLY A 34 -11.47 -22.31 8.38
N LEU A 35 -12.21 -22.10 7.28
CA LEU A 35 -12.14 -22.97 6.11
C LEU A 35 -10.73 -23.03 5.50
N TYR A 36 -10.06 -21.89 5.33
CA TYR A 36 -8.71 -21.85 4.79
C TYR A 36 -7.72 -22.57 5.70
N MET A 37 -7.73 -22.26 7.01
CA MET A 37 -6.78 -22.81 7.98
C MET A 37 -6.97 -24.32 8.19
N ASP A 38 -8.21 -24.79 8.22
CA ASP A 38 -8.52 -26.19 8.55
C ASP A 38 -8.50 -27.11 7.33
N ARG A 39 -8.69 -26.56 6.12
CA ARG A 39 -8.85 -27.38 4.90
C ARG A 39 -7.80 -27.11 3.84
N LEU A 40 -7.57 -25.85 3.45
CA LEU A 40 -6.68 -25.53 2.33
C LEU A 40 -5.22 -25.48 2.74
N ARG A 41 -4.90 -24.80 3.84
CA ARG A 41 -3.53 -24.62 4.32
C ARG A 41 -2.77 -25.94 4.54
N PRO A 42 -3.36 -27.00 5.13
CA PRO A 42 -2.66 -28.28 5.28
C PRO A 42 -2.27 -28.88 3.93
N ILE A 43 -3.17 -28.79 2.93
CA ILE A 43 -2.93 -29.30 1.57
C ILE A 43 -1.82 -28.50 0.88
N GLU A 44 -1.85 -27.16 0.98
CA GLU A 44 -0.80 -26.31 0.40
C GLU A 44 0.59 -26.60 0.97
N LEU A 45 0.67 -26.89 2.28
CA LEU A 45 1.91 -27.23 2.96
C LEU A 45 2.40 -28.64 2.57
N GLU A 46 1.52 -29.64 2.56
CA GLU A 46 1.85 -31.02 2.21
C GLU A 46 2.27 -31.15 0.74
N SER A 47 1.61 -30.42 -0.17
CA SER A 47 1.93 -30.43 -1.59
C SER A 47 3.09 -29.49 -1.96
N HIS A 48 3.67 -28.77 -1.00
CA HIS A 48 4.67 -27.72 -1.24
C HIS A 48 4.24 -26.68 -2.28
N PHE A 49 2.95 -26.29 -2.28
CA PHE A 49 2.37 -25.40 -3.29
C PHE A 49 3.11 -24.06 -3.42
N GLY A 50 3.62 -23.54 -2.29
CA GLY A 50 4.38 -22.29 -2.24
C GLY A 50 5.71 -22.30 -3.01
N HIS A 51 6.21 -23.45 -3.45
CA HIS A 51 7.36 -23.51 -4.37
C HIS A 51 6.98 -23.23 -5.83
N PHE A 52 5.71 -23.44 -6.18
CA PHE A 52 5.20 -23.26 -7.55
C PHE A 52 4.45 -21.94 -7.71
N ASN A 53 3.83 -21.45 -6.64
CA ASN A 53 2.98 -20.27 -6.67
C ASN A 53 3.10 -19.43 -5.39
N THR A 54 1.99 -18.90 -4.86
CA THR A 54 1.96 -18.11 -3.64
C THR A 54 2.16 -18.96 -2.40
N ALA A 55 2.93 -18.43 -1.45
CA ALA A 55 3.03 -19.03 -0.13
C ALA A 55 1.70 -18.96 0.62
N ALA A 56 1.49 -19.94 1.50
CA ALA A 56 0.31 -20.02 2.34
C ALA A 56 0.09 -18.73 3.13
N LEU A 57 -1.17 -18.27 3.16
CA LEU A 57 -1.61 -17.11 3.91
C LEU A 57 -1.53 -17.36 5.41
N THR A 58 -1.19 -16.33 6.16
CA THR A 58 -1.26 -16.33 7.61
C THR A 58 -2.64 -15.89 8.10
N ALA A 59 -2.92 -16.14 9.38
CA ALA A 59 -4.16 -15.67 10.00
C ALA A 59 -4.24 -14.14 10.00
N SER A 60 -3.12 -13.45 10.23
CA SER A 60 -3.05 -11.99 10.22
C SER A 60 -3.25 -11.40 8.82
N GLU A 61 -2.78 -12.09 7.77
CA GLU A 61 -3.05 -11.69 6.38
C GLU A 61 -4.54 -11.81 6.03
N LEU A 62 -5.24 -12.84 6.51
CA LEU A 62 -6.69 -13.01 6.27
C LEU A 62 -7.56 -12.04 7.06
N GLU A 63 -7.11 -11.60 8.23
CA GLU A 63 -7.81 -10.64 9.10
C GLU A 63 -7.32 -9.20 8.91
N ALA A 64 -6.43 -8.98 7.94
CA ALA A 64 -5.90 -7.67 7.64
C ALA A 64 -7.03 -6.72 7.26
N ARG A 65 -6.91 -5.46 7.70
CA ARG A 65 -7.74 -4.38 7.15
C ARG A 65 -7.46 -4.23 5.65
N PRO A 66 -8.44 -3.81 4.85
CA PRO A 66 -8.22 -3.51 3.45
C PRO A 66 -6.99 -2.62 3.23
N GLN A 67 -6.12 -3.02 2.30
CA GLN A 67 -4.85 -2.34 2.04
C GLN A 67 -4.86 -1.66 0.67
N VAL A 68 -4.38 -0.42 0.64
CA VAL A 68 -4.20 0.38 -0.58
C VAL A 68 -2.71 0.53 -0.85
N LEU A 69 -2.23 -0.06 -1.95
CA LEU A 69 -0.85 0.05 -2.40
C LEU A 69 -0.69 1.24 -3.34
N LEU A 70 0.28 2.11 -3.08
CA LEU A 70 0.62 3.22 -3.98
C LEU A 70 1.91 2.89 -4.73
N VAL A 71 1.84 2.81 -6.05
CA VAL A 71 3.00 2.54 -6.92
C VAL A 71 3.11 3.66 -7.95
N GLY A 72 4.33 4.12 -8.21
CA GLY A 72 4.58 5.18 -9.17
C GLY A 72 6.03 5.63 -9.15
N GLN A 73 6.44 6.30 -10.22
CA GLN A 73 7.79 6.83 -10.34
C GLN A 73 8.10 7.89 -9.28
N TYR A 74 9.37 8.27 -9.21
CA TYR A 74 9.82 9.32 -8.32
C TYR A 74 9.05 10.64 -8.52
N SER A 75 8.72 11.33 -7.42
CA SER A 75 8.04 12.65 -7.43
C SER A 75 6.60 12.69 -7.99
N THR A 76 5.94 11.53 -8.13
CA THR A 76 4.52 11.42 -8.58
C THR A 76 3.48 11.77 -7.52
N GLY A 77 3.90 12.02 -6.27
CA GLY A 77 3.01 12.45 -5.18
C GLY A 77 2.36 11.34 -4.35
N LYS A 78 2.95 10.12 -4.30
CA LYS A 78 2.45 8.99 -3.48
C LYS A 78 2.29 9.35 -2.00
N THR A 79 3.39 9.74 -1.37
CA THR A 79 3.39 10.14 0.05
C THR A 79 2.49 11.34 0.30
N SER A 80 2.47 12.31 -0.63
CA SER A 80 1.57 13.48 -0.56
C SER A 80 0.11 13.08 -0.60
N LEU A 81 -0.27 12.08 -1.42
CA LEU A 81 -1.64 11.57 -1.47
C LEU A 81 -2.03 10.93 -0.13
N ILE A 82 -1.16 10.13 0.48
CA ILE A 82 -1.43 9.55 1.80
C ILE A 82 -1.62 10.65 2.84
N LYS A 83 -0.73 11.64 2.90
CA LYS A 83 -0.87 12.79 3.80
C LYS A 83 -2.19 13.54 3.58
N TRP A 84 -2.53 13.81 2.33
CA TRP A 84 -3.75 14.54 1.97
C TRP A 84 -5.02 13.78 2.38
N VAL A 85 -5.07 12.47 2.12
CA VAL A 85 -6.22 11.62 2.47
C VAL A 85 -6.34 11.42 3.98
N THR A 86 -5.22 11.26 4.68
CA THR A 86 -5.21 10.93 6.11
C THR A 86 -5.24 12.15 7.02
N GLY A 87 -4.86 13.33 6.52
CA GLY A 87 -4.68 14.54 7.34
C GLY A 87 -3.49 14.47 8.31
N ILE A 88 -2.61 13.48 8.16
CA ILE A 88 -1.49 13.26 9.08
C ILE A 88 -0.31 14.15 8.70
N GLU A 89 0.15 14.94 9.67
CA GLU A 89 1.42 15.66 9.62
C GLU A 89 2.45 14.91 10.48
N SER A 90 3.32 14.14 9.81
CA SER A 90 4.38 13.37 10.46
C SER A 90 5.73 13.68 9.82
N ASN A 91 6.77 13.81 10.66
CA ASN A 91 8.15 13.97 10.21
C ASN A 91 8.71 12.70 9.55
N PHE A 92 8.01 11.57 9.68
CA PHE A 92 8.40 10.31 9.04
C PHE A 92 7.99 10.26 7.56
N PHE A 93 7.08 11.12 7.12
CA PHE A 93 6.83 11.34 5.70
C PHE A 93 7.94 12.22 5.11
N ASP A 94 9.04 11.60 4.66
CA ASP A 94 10.14 12.32 4.02
C ASP A 94 9.76 12.72 2.58
N ILE A 95 9.06 13.85 2.45
CA ILE A 95 8.70 14.44 1.16
C ILE A 95 9.73 15.52 0.84
N ARG A 96 10.81 15.15 0.13
CA ARG A 96 11.81 16.12 -0.37
C ARG A 96 11.91 16.05 -1.90
N PRO A 97 12.36 17.14 -2.56
CA PRO A 97 12.59 17.13 -4.01
C PRO A 97 13.69 16.14 -4.45
N GLN A 98 14.60 15.76 -3.57
CA GLN A 98 15.66 14.75 -3.79
C GLN A 98 15.19 13.35 -3.36
N PRO A 99 15.67 12.25 -3.99
CA PRO A 99 15.23 10.87 -3.71
C PRO A 99 15.16 10.57 -2.20
N SER A 100 13.97 10.73 -1.63
CA SER A 100 13.76 10.81 -0.18
C SER A 100 13.09 9.55 0.35
N THR A 101 12.09 9.03 -0.37
CA THR A 101 11.49 7.74 -0.05
C THR A 101 12.34 6.59 -0.59
N ASP A 102 13.31 6.14 0.20
CA ASP A 102 14.11 4.93 -0.08
C ASP A 102 13.55 3.66 0.62
N LYS A 103 12.43 3.80 1.35
CA LYS A 103 11.79 2.73 2.12
C LYS A 103 10.34 2.50 1.72
N PHE A 104 9.92 1.25 1.82
CA PHE A 104 8.52 0.88 1.86
C PHE A 104 7.94 1.25 3.21
N MET A 105 6.76 1.85 3.23
CA MET A 105 6.11 2.29 4.46
C MET A 105 4.65 1.84 4.48
N ALA A 106 4.30 0.99 5.45
CA ALA A 106 2.90 0.72 5.76
C ALA A 106 2.41 1.70 6.81
N VAL A 107 1.37 2.46 6.52
CA VAL A 107 0.72 3.38 7.44
C VAL A 107 -0.53 2.71 8.01
N VAL A 108 -0.47 2.37 9.31
CA VAL A 108 -1.49 1.59 10.02
C VAL A 108 -2.06 2.39 11.19
N HIS A 109 -3.27 2.04 11.61
CA HIS A 109 -3.86 2.64 12.81
C HIS A 109 -3.20 2.15 14.10
N GLY A 110 -2.99 3.08 15.03
CA GLY A 110 -2.80 2.82 16.45
C GLY A 110 -3.01 4.09 17.27
N ASP A 111 -3.04 3.95 18.59
CA ASP A 111 -3.44 5.05 19.47
C ASP A 111 -2.38 6.15 19.60
N GLU A 112 -1.11 5.82 19.32
CA GLU A 112 0.03 6.73 19.41
C GLU A 112 0.93 6.64 18.16
N GLU A 113 1.53 7.77 17.77
CA GLU A 113 2.50 7.79 16.67
C GLU A 113 3.74 6.94 17.03
N LYS A 114 4.03 5.94 16.20
CA LYS A 114 5.17 5.05 16.42
C LYS A 114 5.71 4.52 15.09
N VAL A 115 7.04 4.38 15.01
CA VAL A 115 7.69 3.67 13.91
C VAL A 115 8.15 2.29 14.38
N ILE A 116 7.81 1.28 13.59
CA ILE A 116 8.24 -0.10 13.79
C ILE A 116 9.11 -0.48 12.59
N ASN A 117 10.34 -0.93 12.85
CA ASN A 117 11.26 -1.37 11.80
C ASN A 117 10.83 -2.73 11.22
N GLY A 118 11.24 -3.01 9.98
CA GLY A 118 10.80 -4.20 9.25
C GLY A 118 11.03 -5.52 9.99
N ASP A 119 12.21 -5.75 10.56
CA ASP A 119 12.49 -6.97 11.34
C ASP A 119 11.47 -7.16 12.48
N ALA A 120 11.20 -6.10 13.25
CA ALA A 120 10.21 -6.14 14.31
C ALA A 120 8.79 -6.32 13.77
N ALA A 121 8.42 -5.61 12.69
CA ALA A 121 7.11 -5.68 12.07
C ALA A 121 6.78 -7.10 11.57
N THR A 122 7.76 -7.86 11.08
CA THR A 122 7.54 -9.25 10.64
C THR A 122 7.31 -10.24 11.78
N CYS A 123 7.66 -9.87 13.01
CA CYS A 123 7.48 -10.70 14.21
C CYS A 123 6.19 -10.38 14.98
N LEU A 124 5.52 -9.27 14.65
CA LEU A 124 4.29 -8.85 15.33
C LEU A 124 3.08 -9.61 14.76
N PRO A 125 2.38 -10.42 15.57
CA PRO A 125 1.27 -11.25 15.09
C PRO A 125 0.06 -10.44 14.62
N GLU A 126 -0.10 -9.21 15.07
CA GLU A 126 -1.18 -8.30 14.67
C GLU A 126 -0.97 -7.66 13.30
N LEU A 127 0.24 -7.77 12.73
CA LEU A 127 0.58 -7.19 11.43
C LEU A 127 0.61 -8.27 10.33
N PRO A 128 0.09 -8.00 9.12
CA PRO A 128 0.07 -8.95 8.01
C PRO A 128 1.39 -8.98 7.23
N TYR A 129 2.53 -8.75 7.90
CA TYR A 129 3.83 -8.53 7.24
C TYR A 129 4.86 -9.62 7.50
N SER A 130 4.52 -10.67 8.27
CA SER A 130 5.45 -11.76 8.56
C SER A 130 6.03 -12.42 7.30
N GLY A 131 5.25 -12.48 6.22
CA GLY A 131 5.68 -13.04 4.94
C GLY A 131 6.80 -12.26 4.24
N LEU A 132 7.02 -10.98 4.59
CA LEU A 132 8.09 -10.15 4.04
C LEU A 132 9.49 -10.62 4.46
N SER A 133 9.60 -11.42 5.52
CA SER A 133 10.87 -12.02 5.98
C SER A 133 11.62 -12.79 4.88
N ARG A 134 10.90 -13.31 3.88
CA ARG A 134 11.48 -14.00 2.71
C ARG A 134 12.41 -13.14 1.86
N PHE A 135 12.25 -11.81 1.89
CA PHE A 135 13.06 -10.87 1.10
C PHE A 135 14.39 -10.53 1.79
N GLY A 136 14.64 -11.09 2.98
CA GLY A 136 15.91 -10.99 3.69
C GLY A 136 16.11 -9.66 4.43
N SER A 137 17.10 -9.64 5.31
CA SER A 137 17.40 -8.50 6.19
C SER A 137 17.71 -7.20 5.44
N THR A 138 18.34 -7.28 4.26
CA THR A 138 18.60 -6.11 3.41
C THR A 138 17.31 -5.39 3.05
N PHE A 139 16.27 -6.12 2.63
CA PHE A 139 14.95 -5.53 2.38
C PHE A 139 14.28 -5.05 3.67
N LEU A 140 14.32 -5.85 4.76
CA LEU A 140 13.66 -5.48 6.01
C LEU A 140 14.20 -4.17 6.61
N SER A 141 15.49 -3.86 6.38
CA SER A 141 16.07 -2.55 6.74
C SER A 141 15.46 -1.36 5.97
N LYS A 142 14.81 -1.64 4.84
CA LYS A 142 14.12 -0.71 3.94
C LYS A 142 12.60 -0.82 4.02
N PHE A 143 12.06 -1.54 4.99
CA PHE A 143 10.62 -1.59 5.27
C PHE A 143 10.35 -1.05 6.67
N GLN A 144 9.31 -0.23 6.80
CA GLN A 144 8.86 0.31 8.08
C GLN A 144 7.33 0.33 8.15
N VAL A 145 6.83 0.25 9.38
CA VAL A 145 5.42 0.45 9.68
C VAL A 145 5.29 1.73 10.50
N LEU A 146 4.55 2.69 9.98
CA LEU A 146 4.21 3.95 10.64
C LEU A 146 2.80 3.80 11.25
N VAL A 147 2.75 3.74 12.57
CA VAL A 147 1.52 3.70 13.36
C VAL A 147 1.06 5.13 13.60
N GLN A 148 -0.21 5.43 13.32
CA GLN A 148 -0.79 6.78 13.43
C GLN A 148 -2.23 6.75 13.96
N PRO A 149 -2.63 7.73 14.80
CA PRO A 149 -3.99 7.86 15.32
C PRO A 149 -4.90 8.63 14.36
N ALA A 150 -5.10 8.13 13.14
CA ALA A 150 -6.03 8.73 12.17
C ALA A 150 -7.26 7.85 11.96
N ASP A 151 -8.45 8.46 11.97
CA ASP A 151 -9.72 7.74 11.91
C ASP A 151 -9.88 6.88 10.65
N ILE A 152 -9.43 7.39 9.49
CA ILE A 152 -9.47 6.60 8.24
C ILE A 152 -8.64 5.31 8.35
N LEU A 153 -7.58 5.31 9.15
CA LEU A 153 -6.73 4.14 9.31
C LEU A 153 -7.39 3.03 10.14
N LYS A 154 -8.47 3.33 10.88
CA LYS A 154 -9.27 2.31 11.58
C LYS A 154 -9.90 1.32 10.61
N GLN A 155 -10.10 1.76 9.36
CA GLN A 155 -10.76 0.98 8.31
C GLN A 155 -9.80 0.54 7.20
N ILE A 156 -8.77 1.35 6.88
CA ILE A 156 -7.90 1.13 5.72
C ILE A 156 -6.42 1.24 6.12
N THR A 157 -5.57 0.42 5.54
CA THR A 157 -4.10 0.56 5.62
C THR A 157 -3.57 1.11 4.31
N PHE A 158 -2.62 2.03 4.35
CA PHE A 158 -1.91 2.48 3.14
C PHE A 158 -0.51 1.87 3.10
N VAL A 159 -0.04 1.48 1.92
CA VAL A 159 1.32 1.03 1.68
C VAL A 159 1.96 1.96 0.65
N ASP A 160 2.88 2.80 1.10
CA ASP A 160 3.70 3.65 0.25
C ASP A 160 4.93 2.87 -0.23
N THR A 161 5.23 2.94 -1.52
CA THR A 161 6.44 2.34 -2.09
C THR A 161 7.48 3.42 -2.40
N PRO A 162 8.79 3.08 -2.37
CA PRO A 162 9.81 3.93 -2.98
C PRO A 162 9.45 4.32 -4.41
N GLY A 163 9.84 5.53 -4.82
CA GLY A 163 9.66 5.94 -6.20
C GLY A 163 10.44 5.02 -7.15
N VAL A 164 9.76 4.51 -8.19
CA VAL A 164 10.45 3.74 -9.23
C VAL A 164 11.46 4.66 -9.94
N LEU A 165 12.70 4.20 -10.06
CA LEU A 165 13.82 5.00 -10.51
C LEU A 165 14.09 4.73 -11.99
N SER A 166 14.41 5.77 -12.73
CA SER A 166 14.84 5.67 -14.12
C SER A 166 16.36 5.47 -14.18
N GLY A 167 16.83 4.22 -14.32
CA GLY A 167 18.23 3.90 -14.66
C GLY A 167 18.88 2.75 -13.88
N ASP A 168 19.76 2.00 -14.55
CA ASP A 168 20.34 0.73 -14.06
C ASP A 168 21.23 0.86 -12.82
N LYS A 169 21.92 2.00 -12.65
CA LYS A 169 22.86 2.20 -11.54
C LYS A 169 22.18 2.17 -10.17
N GLN A 170 20.93 2.61 -10.09
CA GLN A 170 20.17 2.59 -8.84
C GLN A 170 19.46 1.25 -8.61
N ARG A 171 19.13 0.49 -9.67
CA ARG A 171 18.60 -0.89 -9.55
C ARG A 171 19.55 -1.80 -8.78
N ILE A 172 20.85 -1.77 -9.13
CA ILE A 172 21.89 -2.60 -8.51
C ILE A 172 22.16 -2.19 -7.05
N SER A 173 21.91 -0.93 -6.70
CA SER A 173 22.23 -0.40 -5.37
C SER A 173 21.23 -0.76 -4.26
N ARG A 174 20.04 -1.29 -4.58
CA ARG A 174 18.99 -1.54 -3.57
C ARG A 174 19.28 -2.77 -2.70
N GLY A 175 19.95 -3.79 -3.25
CA GLY A 175 20.28 -5.03 -2.53
C GLY A 175 19.08 -5.94 -2.24
N TYR A 176 17.93 -5.69 -2.88
CA TYR A 176 16.73 -6.54 -2.87
C TYR A 176 16.00 -6.44 -4.20
N ASP A 177 15.16 -7.43 -4.52
CA ASP A 177 14.34 -7.44 -5.72
C ASP A 177 13.08 -6.57 -5.52
N PHE A 178 13.13 -5.33 -6.02
CA PHE A 178 12.03 -4.38 -5.90
C PHE A 178 10.74 -4.88 -6.57
N LYS A 179 10.86 -5.55 -7.72
CA LYS A 179 9.72 -6.03 -8.50
C LYS A 179 8.99 -7.13 -7.74
N GLU A 180 9.71 -8.11 -7.21
CA GLU A 180 9.09 -9.22 -6.47
C GLU A 180 8.46 -8.74 -5.15
N VAL A 181 9.02 -7.73 -4.49
CA VAL A 181 8.38 -7.09 -3.33
C VAL A 181 7.07 -6.41 -3.73
N CYS A 182 7.08 -5.57 -4.79
CA CYS A 182 5.87 -4.91 -5.27
C CYS A 182 4.79 -5.92 -5.68
N LYS A 183 5.16 -7.00 -6.38
CA LYS A 183 4.27 -8.08 -6.75
C LYS A 183 3.67 -8.79 -5.53
N TRP A 184 4.49 -9.05 -4.51
CA TRP A 184 4.02 -9.67 -3.28
C TRP A 184 3.01 -8.78 -2.55
N LEU A 185 3.30 -7.47 -2.43
CA LEU A 185 2.38 -6.50 -1.85
C LEU A 185 1.08 -6.40 -2.66
N ALA A 186 1.19 -6.31 -3.99
CA ALA A 186 0.04 -6.24 -4.90
C ALA A 186 -0.92 -7.42 -4.72
N SER A 187 -0.40 -8.64 -4.60
CA SER A 187 -1.23 -9.85 -4.38
C SER A 187 -2.02 -9.85 -3.08
N ARG A 188 -1.64 -9.00 -2.11
CA ARG A 188 -2.21 -8.92 -0.76
C ARG A 188 -2.96 -7.63 -0.49
N CYS A 189 -2.91 -6.68 -1.42
CA CYS A 189 -3.68 -5.45 -1.35
C CYS A 189 -5.00 -5.59 -2.08
N ASP A 190 -5.95 -4.75 -1.70
CA ASP A 190 -7.31 -4.72 -2.21
C ASP A 190 -7.48 -3.66 -3.31
N LEU A 191 -6.61 -2.65 -3.30
CA LEU A 191 -6.57 -1.57 -4.28
C LEU A 191 -5.11 -1.19 -4.57
N ILE A 192 -4.78 -1.04 -5.85
CA ILE A 192 -3.47 -0.59 -6.30
C ILE A 192 -3.64 0.72 -7.04
N LEU A 193 -3.09 1.80 -6.50
CA LEU A 193 -3.06 3.11 -7.14
C LEU A 193 -1.77 3.26 -7.93
N LEU A 194 -1.89 3.34 -9.26
CA LEU A 194 -0.78 3.63 -10.16
C LEU A 194 -0.71 5.13 -10.40
N LEU A 195 0.24 5.82 -9.78
CA LEU A 195 0.38 7.28 -9.86
C LEU A 195 1.30 7.67 -11.03
N PHE A 196 0.79 8.58 -11.85
CA PHE A 196 1.49 9.24 -12.94
C PHE A 196 1.52 10.74 -12.68
N ASP A 197 2.63 11.39 -13.02
CA ASP A 197 2.74 12.85 -13.02
C ASP A 197 2.32 13.34 -14.41
N ALA A 198 1.31 14.20 -14.49
CA ALA A 198 0.83 14.71 -15.76
C ALA A 198 1.96 15.39 -16.56
N HIS A 199 2.91 16.05 -15.90
CA HIS A 199 4.03 16.75 -16.57
C HIS A 199 5.07 15.80 -17.14
N LYS A 200 5.14 14.58 -16.60
CA LYS A 200 6.18 13.59 -16.87
C LYS A 200 5.54 12.23 -17.03
N LEU A 201 4.84 12.05 -18.14
CA LEU A 201 4.21 10.79 -18.53
C LEU A 201 5.21 9.73 -19.02
N ASP A 202 6.51 10.03 -19.06
CA ASP A 202 7.54 9.05 -19.43
C ASP A 202 7.52 7.86 -18.48
N ILE A 203 7.18 6.67 -18.97
CA ILE A 203 7.18 5.43 -18.17
C ILE A 203 8.55 4.75 -18.33
N SER A 204 9.36 4.74 -17.27
CA SER A 204 10.63 4.02 -17.26
C SER A 204 10.43 2.51 -17.45
N ASP A 205 11.45 1.83 -17.99
CA ASP A 205 11.39 0.38 -18.19
C ASP A 205 11.23 -0.39 -16.87
N GLU A 206 11.79 0.12 -15.76
CA GLU A 206 11.61 -0.50 -14.45
C GLU A 206 10.13 -0.43 -14.03
N PHE A 207 9.49 0.72 -14.29
CA PHE A 207 8.09 0.88 -13.94
C PHE A 207 7.19 -0.02 -14.80
N LYS A 208 7.51 -0.18 -16.11
CA LYS A 208 6.84 -1.16 -16.96
C LYS A 208 6.98 -2.59 -16.43
N GLU A 209 8.19 -2.98 -16.01
CA GLU A 209 8.44 -4.32 -15.46
C GLU A 209 7.65 -4.56 -14.16
N VAL A 210 7.52 -3.55 -13.30
CA VAL A 210 6.70 -3.61 -12.08
C VAL A 210 5.22 -3.74 -12.43
N ILE A 211 4.70 -2.92 -13.35
CA ILE A 211 3.30 -3.01 -13.82
C ILE A 211 3.00 -4.38 -14.43
N GLU A 212 3.88 -4.90 -15.29
CA GLU A 212 3.71 -6.23 -15.90
C GLU A 212 3.76 -7.34 -14.83
N GLY A 213 4.58 -7.18 -13.79
CA GLY A 213 4.61 -8.08 -12.64
C GLY A 213 3.30 -8.14 -11.84
N MET A 214 2.50 -7.07 -11.88
CA MET A 214 1.21 -6.93 -11.18
C MET A 214 0.00 -7.17 -12.10
N LYS A 215 0.21 -7.60 -13.35
CA LYS A 215 -0.87 -7.80 -14.34
C LYS A 215 -1.97 -8.77 -13.90
N GLY A 216 -1.62 -9.75 -13.06
CA GLY A 216 -2.58 -10.67 -12.45
C GLY A 216 -3.58 -10.00 -11.50
N GLU A 217 -3.25 -8.82 -10.98
CA GLU A 217 -4.06 -8.03 -10.02
C GLU A 217 -4.73 -6.82 -10.70
N GLY A 218 -4.89 -6.85 -12.03
CA GLY A 218 -5.33 -5.71 -12.83
C GLY A 218 -6.74 -5.21 -12.50
N ASP A 219 -7.61 -6.06 -11.96
CA ASP A 219 -8.97 -5.70 -11.51
C ASP A 219 -8.94 -4.72 -10.32
N LYS A 220 -7.87 -4.78 -9.51
CA LYS A 220 -7.62 -3.91 -8.35
C LYS A 220 -6.84 -2.64 -8.71
N CYS A 221 -6.33 -2.52 -9.94
CA CYS A 221 -5.53 -1.37 -10.36
C CYS A 221 -6.41 -0.16 -10.71
N ARG A 222 -6.03 1.04 -10.24
CA ARG A 222 -6.61 2.33 -10.64
C ARG A 222 -5.49 3.30 -10.96
N CYS A 223 -5.51 3.87 -12.17
CA CYS A 223 -4.55 4.89 -12.56
C CYS A 223 -4.97 6.25 -12.01
N VAL A 224 -4.03 6.97 -11.42
CA VAL A 224 -4.20 8.32 -10.91
C VAL A 224 -3.25 9.23 -11.67
N LEU A 225 -3.82 10.13 -12.47
CA LEU A 225 -3.06 11.19 -13.14
C LEU A 225 -3.00 12.40 -12.21
N ASN A 226 -1.87 12.56 -11.55
CA ASN A 226 -1.64 13.59 -10.55
C ASN A 226 -1.02 14.85 -11.17
N LYS A 227 -1.16 16.00 -10.49
CA LYS A 227 -0.67 17.31 -10.95
C LYS A 227 -1.25 17.76 -12.30
N ALA A 228 -2.50 17.38 -12.56
CA ALA A 228 -3.18 17.76 -13.79
C ALA A 228 -3.48 19.28 -13.88
N ASP A 229 -3.45 19.98 -12.75
CA ASP A 229 -3.63 21.42 -12.62
C ASP A 229 -2.47 22.26 -13.14
N GLU A 230 -1.26 21.70 -13.23
CA GLU A 230 -0.10 22.42 -13.78
C GLU A 230 0.03 22.28 -15.33
N ILE A 231 -0.88 21.52 -15.98
CA ILE A 231 -0.98 21.39 -17.44
C ILE A 231 -2.24 22.10 -17.98
N ASP A 232 -2.13 22.70 -19.17
CA ASP A 232 -3.30 23.23 -19.87
C ASP A 232 -4.25 22.12 -20.38
N GLY A 233 -5.51 22.47 -20.60
CA GLY A 233 -6.54 21.49 -21.00
C GLY A 233 -6.25 20.81 -22.35
N GLU A 234 -5.50 21.45 -23.24
CA GLU A 234 -5.14 20.87 -24.54
C GLU A 234 -4.04 19.81 -24.44
N ASN A 235 -3.04 19.99 -23.57
CA ASN A 235 -1.97 19.02 -23.39
C ASN A 235 -2.35 17.87 -22.45
N LEU A 236 -3.42 17.99 -21.66
CA LEU A 236 -3.94 16.89 -20.82
C LEU A 236 -4.67 15.80 -21.63
N VAL A 237 -5.27 16.15 -22.77
CA VAL A 237 -6.10 15.25 -23.60
C VAL A 237 -5.29 14.64 -24.76
N LYS A 238 -4.12 15.21 -25.09
CA LYS A 238 -3.22 14.71 -26.13
C LYS A 238 -2.35 13.56 -25.62
#